data_AF-A0A437UDT3-F1
#
_entry.id   AF-A0A437UDT3-F1
#
_cell.length_a   1.000
_cell.length_b   1.000
_cell.length_c   1.000
_cell.angle_alpha   90.00
_cell.angle_beta   90.00
_cell.angle_gamma   90.00
#
_symmetry.space_group_name_H-M   'P 1'
#
loop_
_entity.id
_entity.type
_entity.pdbx_description
1 polymer ?
#
loop_
_entity_poly.entity_id
_entity_poly.type
_entity_poly.pdbx_seq_one_letter_code
_entity_poly.pdbx_strand_id
1 'polypeptide(L)'
;MGKVQGKYLFVFIISSFIINSCKKENNIRTEIESNKLSISNLEKNNMNKVLKKQLEGGASFEYPYEYSEEDLDATIPILREILKKNDYKIIDSNLFREKIKQFFARVIDPNSNTEYLFVNFFENCNKNLNFKRNNPDNNGLFISKNEFFITNFYALPEIIDYQKELPNYNQIEENPIRVKDEVEGIEIEISRWKEIKDLASKRDRNIKLTIERNKYLFNDNNESLVWLQKNDTYFLESLVKIFGYVKDKQLLEFVFNNQKFINNSNLEDISSLLWHKTCDGKLVFHKETLELINNKPNKKEYFNFLNNEYLRFIDTCELPISQKAEIIANILNFIALNTNDYDSFYNMGFFAQNFDGGRKIQGKYSKEFINHNFYNLKDFKKQWEDAKVDGDGVAYPGNFE
;
A
#
# COMPACT_ATOMS: atom_id res chain seq x y z
N MET A 1 -52.16 47.95 -49.06
CA MET A 1 -52.60 48.05 -47.65
C MET A 1 -52.31 46.70 -47.01
N GLY A 2 -51.37 46.49 -46.09
CA GLY A 2 -50.62 47.42 -45.24
C GLY A 2 -50.85 47.08 -43.76
N LYS A 3 -49.76 47.02 -42.99
CA LYS A 3 -49.59 46.84 -41.52
C LYS A 3 -49.52 45.38 -41.05
N VAL A 4 -48.36 44.81 -40.68
CA VAL A 4 -47.23 45.20 -39.79
C VAL A 4 -47.57 45.17 -38.29
N GLN A 5 -46.78 44.35 -37.57
CA GLN A 5 -46.25 44.45 -36.18
C GLN A 5 -46.50 43.11 -35.45
N GLY A 6 -45.49 42.35 -35.04
CA GLY A 6 -44.47 42.75 -34.08
C GLY A 6 -43.22 41.86 -34.08
N LYS A 7 -42.14 42.48 -33.63
CA LYS A 7 -40.75 42.02 -33.55
C LYS A 7 -40.58 40.95 -32.47
N TYR A 8 -39.83 39.89 -32.75
CA TYR A 8 -38.82 39.35 -31.83
C TYR A 8 -37.65 38.80 -32.64
N LEU A 9 -36.58 39.60 -32.71
CA LEU A 9 -35.28 39.23 -33.24
C LEU A 9 -34.54 38.48 -32.13
N PHE A 10 -34.57 37.15 -32.13
CA PHE A 10 -33.65 36.37 -31.29
C PHE A 10 -32.31 36.28 -32.04
N VAL A 11 -31.39 37.16 -31.67
CA VAL A 11 -30.00 37.12 -32.11
C VAL A 11 -29.37 35.89 -31.47
N PHE A 12 -29.14 34.82 -32.25
CA PHE A 12 -28.22 33.77 -31.87
C PHE A 12 -26.80 34.34 -31.94
N ILE A 13 -26.29 34.81 -30.80
CA ILE A 13 -24.87 35.08 -30.62
C ILE A 13 -24.19 33.71 -30.52
N ILE A 14 -23.73 33.18 -31.66
CA ILE A 14 -22.73 32.11 -31.69
C ILE A 14 -21.41 32.77 -31.29
N SER A 15 -21.23 32.91 -29.98
CA SER A 15 -19.96 33.30 -29.37
C SER A 15 -19.04 32.09 -29.42
N SER A 16 -18.16 32.10 -30.41
CA SER A 16 -16.99 31.25 -30.54
C SER A 16 -16.09 31.42 -29.30
N PHE A 17 -16.30 30.59 -28.28
CA PHE A 17 -15.27 30.28 -27.29
C PHE A 17 -14.85 28.83 -27.51
N ILE A 18 -13.91 28.67 -28.45
CA ILE A 18 -12.98 27.55 -28.44
C ILE A 18 -12.14 27.74 -27.17
N ILE A 19 -12.61 27.17 -26.06
CA ILE A 19 -11.79 27.03 -24.86
C ILE A 19 -10.76 25.95 -25.18
N ASN A 20 -9.63 26.40 -25.71
CA ASN A 20 -8.37 25.69 -25.60
C ASN A 20 -8.03 25.56 -24.11
N SER A 21 -8.65 24.60 -23.43
CA SER A 21 -8.15 24.07 -22.17
C SER A 21 -7.11 22.99 -22.49
N CYS A 22 -6.01 23.41 -23.13
CA CYS A 22 -4.72 22.79 -22.83
C CYS A 22 -4.39 23.20 -21.40
N LYS A 23 -4.87 22.43 -20.42
CA LYS A 23 -4.24 22.42 -19.10
C LYS A 23 -2.80 21.97 -19.35
N LYS A 24 -1.88 22.93 -19.34
CA LYS A 24 -0.48 22.64 -19.03
C LYS A 24 -0.50 21.81 -17.75
N GLU A 25 -0.15 20.54 -17.86
CA GLU A 25 0.43 19.83 -16.72
C GLU A 25 1.58 20.71 -16.23
N ASN A 26 1.40 21.34 -15.07
CA ASN A 26 2.50 21.87 -14.32
C ASN A 26 3.31 20.66 -13.85
N ASN A 27 4.16 20.13 -14.73
CA ASN A 27 5.35 19.43 -14.31
C ASN A 27 6.16 20.46 -13.53
N ILE A 28 5.99 20.45 -12.20
CA ILE A 28 6.97 21.03 -11.29
C ILE A 28 8.24 20.21 -11.52
N ARG A 29 9.08 20.65 -12.46
CA ARG A 29 10.48 20.25 -12.50
C ARG A 29 11.10 20.80 -11.23
N THR A 30 11.24 19.95 -10.22
CA THR A 30 12.15 20.19 -9.11
C THR A 30 13.57 20.05 -9.64
N GLU A 31 14.08 21.06 -10.36
CA GLU A 31 15.51 21.19 -10.60
C GLU A 31 16.19 21.45 -9.26
N ILE A 32 16.57 20.38 -8.56
CA ILE A 32 17.35 20.45 -7.34
C ILE A 32 18.81 20.35 -7.75
N GLU A 33 19.51 21.48 -7.69
CA GLU A 33 20.97 21.50 -7.76
C GLU A 33 21.54 21.01 -6.41
N SER A 34 22.12 19.80 -6.38
CA SER A 34 22.95 19.27 -5.29
C SER A 34 24.04 20.24 -4.79
N ASN A 35 24.59 21.11 -5.65
CA ASN A 35 25.54 22.16 -5.25
C ASN A 35 24.94 23.25 -4.33
N LYS A 36 23.61 23.28 -4.13
CA LYS A 36 22.92 24.13 -3.16
C LYS A 36 22.45 23.37 -1.91
N LEU A 37 22.69 22.07 -1.78
CA LEU A 37 22.30 21.32 -0.58
C LEU A 37 23.29 21.61 0.56
N SER A 38 22.78 21.80 1.78
CA SER A 38 23.64 22.05 2.96
C SER A 38 24.15 20.72 3.51
N ILE A 39 25.02 20.04 2.76
CA ILE A 39 25.73 18.84 3.22
C ILE A 39 27.14 19.19 3.69
N SER A 40 27.63 18.49 4.72
CA SER A 40 28.97 18.67 5.26
C SER A 40 30.05 18.21 4.27
N ASN A 41 31.28 18.70 4.45
CA ASN A 41 32.42 18.28 3.62
C ASN A 41 32.68 16.77 3.69
N LEU A 42 32.45 16.15 4.86
CA LEU A 42 32.61 14.72 5.04
C LEU A 42 31.57 13.94 4.23
N GLU A 43 30.29 14.34 4.32
CA GLU A 43 29.20 13.74 3.54
C GLU A 43 29.44 13.90 2.04
N LYS A 44 29.91 15.08 1.60
CA LYS A 44 30.24 15.34 0.20
C LYS A 44 31.40 14.46 -0.29
N ASN A 45 32.42 14.24 0.54
CA ASN A 45 33.53 13.35 0.20
C ASN A 45 33.07 11.89 0.09
N ASN A 46 32.21 11.43 1.00
CA ASN A 46 31.65 10.08 0.93
C ASN A 46 30.78 9.90 -0.33
N MET A 47 29.88 10.85 -0.59
CA MET A 47 29.06 10.88 -1.81
C MET A 47 29.92 10.78 -3.07
N ASN A 48 30.97 11.58 -3.16
CA ASN A 48 31.90 11.58 -4.29
C ASN A 48 32.60 10.23 -4.49
N LYS A 49 33.08 9.61 -3.39
CA LYS A 49 33.70 8.28 -3.41
C LYS A 49 32.73 7.23 -3.93
N VAL A 50 31.50 7.22 -3.41
CA VAL A 50 30.45 6.26 -3.80
C VAL A 50 30.01 6.50 -5.24
N LEU A 51 29.79 7.75 -5.64
CA LEU A 51 29.41 8.09 -7.02
C LEU A 51 30.44 7.55 -7.99
N LYS A 52 31.74 7.75 -7.73
CA LYS A 52 32.80 7.21 -8.57
C LYS A 52 32.66 5.70 -8.77
N LYS A 53 32.50 4.93 -7.69
CA LYS A 53 32.30 3.47 -7.75
C LYS A 53 31.08 3.09 -8.58
N GLN A 54 29.95 3.79 -8.39
CA GLN A 54 28.70 3.54 -9.11
C GLN A 54 28.81 3.87 -10.61
N LEU A 55 29.58 4.90 -10.99
CA LEU A 55 29.83 5.22 -12.40
C LEU A 55 30.77 4.19 -13.05
N GLU A 56 31.81 3.74 -12.33
CA GLU A 56 32.73 2.69 -12.79
C GLU A 56 32.02 1.32 -12.95
N GLY A 57 31.02 1.04 -12.10
CA GLY A 57 30.23 -0.19 -12.15
C GLY A 57 29.06 -0.16 -13.13
N GLY A 58 28.72 1.00 -13.70
CA GLY A 58 27.63 1.15 -14.65
C GLY A 58 26.23 1.04 -14.02
N ALA A 59 25.21 1.01 -14.87
CA ALA A 59 23.81 1.15 -14.49
C ALA A 59 22.96 -0.12 -14.70
N SER A 60 23.58 -1.21 -15.14
CA SER A 60 22.90 -2.47 -15.47
C SER A 60 22.15 -3.05 -14.26
N PHE A 61 20.99 -3.65 -14.51
CA PHE A 61 20.26 -4.44 -13.53
C PHE A 61 20.61 -5.93 -13.61
N GLU A 62 21.02 -6.41 -14.78
CA GLU A 62 21.45 -7.79 -15.01
C GLU A 62 22.86 -8.05 -14.46
N TYR A 63 23.71 -7.02 -14.57
CA TYR A 63 25.09 -7.00 -14.09
C TYR A 63 25.29 -5.82 -13.14
N PRO A 64 24.59 -5.81 -12.00
CA PRO A 64 24.60 -4.66 -11.12
C PRO A 64 25.95 -4.52 -10.43
N TYR A 65 26.36 -3.26 -10.28
CA TYR A 65 27.32 -2.89 -9.24
C TYR A 65 26.90 -3.47 -7.88
N GLU A 66 27.86 -3.96 -7.10
CA GLU A 66 27.62 -4.50 -5.76
C GLU A 66 27.32 -3.38 -4.76
N TYR A 67 26.03 -3.13 -4.59
CA TYR A 67 25.52 -2.14 -3.65
C TYR A 67 25.64 -2.58 -2.20
N SER A 68 25.88 -1.60 -1.32
CA SER A 68 26.14 -1.81 0.11
C SER A 68 25.47 -0.75 0.99
N GLU A 69 25.68 -0.84 2.30
CA GLU A 69 25.26 0.21 3.24
C GLU A 69 25.96 1.55 2.96
N GLU A 70 27.23 1.54 2.51
CA GLU A 70 27.96 2.77 2.13
C GLU A 70 27.20 3.55 1.04
N ASP A 71 26.53 2.83 0.13
CA ASP A 71 25.74 3.43 -0.94
C ASP A 71 24.47 4.10 -0.39
N LEU A 72 23.79 3.47 0.57
CA LEU A 72 22.65 4.09 1.25
C LEU A 72 23.10 5.35 2.00
N ASP A 73 24.16 5.24 2.79
CA ASP A 73 24.73 6.34 3.59
C ASP A 73 25.04 7.56 2.73
N ALA A 74 25.55 7.35 1.52
CA ALA A 74 25.84 8.43 0.59
C ALA A 74 24.58 9.16 0.08
N THR A 75 23.43 8.49 0.03
CA THR A 75 22.15 9.09 -0.40
C THR A 75 21.44 9.86 0.71
N ILE A 76 21.58 9.43 1.97
CA ILE A 76 20.80 9.94 3.09
C ILE A 76 20.92 11.46 3.29
N PRO A 77 22.13 12.07 3.32
CA PRO A 77 22.28 13.51 3.46
C PRO A 77 21.60 14.32 2.35
N ILE A 78 21.62 13.79 1.12
CA ILE A 78 21.03 14.42 -0.06
C ILE A 78 19.52 14.43 0.08
N LEU A 79 18.93 13.28 0.38
CA LEU A 79 17.48 13.12 0.53
C LEU A 79 16.94 13.92 1.72
N ARG A 80 17.68 14.00 2.82
CA ARG A 80 17.36 14.85 3.97
C ARG A 80 17.23 16.32 3.57
N GLU A 81 18.21 16.84 2.84
CA GLU A 81 18.20 18.23 2.39
C GLU A 81 17.12 18.49 1.32
N ILE A 82 16.86 17.51 0.45
CA ILE A 82 15.73 17.55 -0.50
C ILE A 82 14.40 17.66 0.25
N LEU A 83 14.17 16.80 1.24
CA LEU A 83 12.96 16.80 2.06
C LEU A 83 12.77 18.15 2.76
N LYS A 84 13.82 18.64 3.42
CA LYS A 84 13.81 19.93 4.12
C LYS A 84 13.47 21.11 3.20
N LYS A 85 14.05 21.15 1.99
CA LYS A 85 13.75 22.19 0.98
C LYS A 85 12.33 22.12 0.44
N ASN A 86 11.68 20.97 0.55
CA ASN A 86 10.32 20.74 0.11
C ASN A 86 9.35 20.72 1.30
N ASP A 87 9.60 21.48 2.35
CA ASP A 87 8.70 21.67 3.50
C ASP A 87 8.36 20.39 4.28
N TYR A 88 9.19 19.34 4.19
CA TYR A 88 9.10 18.23 5.13
C TYR A 88 9.53 18.68 6.52
N LYS A 89 8.68 18.43 7.51
CA LYS A 89 8.97 18.71 8.91
C LYS A 89 9.41 17.43 9.59
N ILE A 90 10.65 17.41 10.08
CA ILE A 90 11.12 16.33 10.94
C ILE A 90 10.23 16.28 12.19
N ILE A 91 9.72 15.09 12.50
CA ILE A 91 8.86 14.86 13.66
C ILE A 91 9.66 14.32 14.85
N ASP A 92 9.05 14.35 16.03
CA ASP A 92 9.63 13.76 17.23
C ASP A 92 9.94 12.27 17.04
N SER A 93 11.04 11.82 17.66
CA SER A 93 11.51 10.44 17.53
C SER A 93 10.52 9.38 18.04
N ASN A 94 9.77 9.67 19.13
CA ASN A 94 8.75 8.73 19.62
C ASN A 94 7.59 8.67 18.63
N LEU A 95 7.13 9.83 18.14
CA LEU A 95 6.07 9.88 17.14
C LEU A 95 6.47 9.18 15.83
N PHE A 96 7.73 9.31 15.40
CA PHE A 96 8.26 8.58 14.25
C PHE A 96 8.19 7.07 14.47
N ARG A 97 8.67 6.57 15.62
CA ARG A 97 8.60 5.14 15.97
C ARG A 97 7.17 4.62 16.00
N GLU A 98 6.24 5.40 16.57
CA GLU A 98 4.82 5.05 16.58
C GLU A 98 4.23 4.97 15.18
N LYS A 99 4.48 5.97 14.33
CA LYS A 99 4.01 5.98 12.93
C LYS A 99 4.62 4.82 12.13
N ILE A 100 5.90 4.51 12.27
CA ILE A 100 6.52 3.33 11.64
C ILE A 100 5.82 2.03 12.06
N LYS A 101 5.52 1.87 13.35
CA LYS A 101 4.76 0.72 13.85
C LYS A 101 3.34 0.67 13.27
N GLN A 102 2.69 1.81 13.13
CA GLN A 102 1.33 1.89 12.58
C GLN A 102 1.27 1.58 11.09
N PHE A 103 2.17 2.15 10.29
CA PHE A 103 2.12 2.00 8.82
C PHE A 103 2.73 0.71 8.31
N PHE A 104 3.76 0.18 8.96
CA PHE A 104 4.56 -0.94 8.44
C PHE A 104 4.58 -2.16 9.37
N ALA A 105 3.85 -2.11 10.50
CA ALA A 105 3.93 -3.13 11.56
C ALA A 105 5.38 -3.42 12.03
N ARG A 106 6.28 -2.42 11.93
CA ARG A 106 7.69 -2.51 12.32
C ARG A 106 7.94 -1.84 13.65
N VAL A 107 8.75 -2.48 14.50
CA VAL A 107 9.22 -1.89 15.75
C VAL A 107 10.66 -1.47 15.58
N ILE A 108 10.94 -0.19 15.81
CA ILE A 108 12.30 0.32 15.93
C ILE A 108 12.76 0.05 17.36
N ASP A 109 13.71 -0.87 17.51
CA ASP A 109 14.38 -1.11 18.79
C ASP A 109 15.38 0.03 19.08
N PRO A 110 15.18 0.82 20.15
CA PRO A 110 16.09 1.90 20.51
C PRO A 110 17.49 1.42 20.91
N ASN A 111 17.65 0.14 21.27
CA ASN A 111 18.94 -0.44 21.66
C ASN A 111 19.70 -1.06 20.47
N SER A 112 19.10 -1.07 19.28
CA SER A 112 19.71 -1.65 18.09
C SER A 112 20.75 -0.70 17.48
N ASN A 113 21.97 -1.19 17.31
CA ASN A 113 23.09 -0.44 16.72
C ASN A 113 22.99 -0.26 15.19
N THR A 114 22.02 -0.87 14.50
CA THR A 114 21.88 -0.62 13.05
C THR A 114 21.50 0.84 12.83
N GLU A 115 21.76 1.43 11.67
CA GLU A 115 21.23 2.78 11.35
C GLU A 115 19.88 2.69 10.65
N TYR A 116 19.64 1.54 10.01
CA TYR A 116 18.48 1.32 9.14
C TYR A 116 17.63 0.13 9.56
N LEU A 117 16.39 0.16 9.10
CA LEU A 117 15.52 -1.03 8.96
C LEU A 117 15.07 -1.14 7.50
N PHE A 118 14.89 -2.36 7.03
CA PHE A 118 14.29 -2.61 5.73
C PHE A 118 12.85 -3.12 5.88
N VAL A 119 11.96 -2.60 5.04
CA VAL A 119 10.57 -3.03 4.89
C VAL A 119 10.44 -3.68 3.51
N ASN A 120 10.30 -5.00 3.49
CA ASN A 120 10.07 -5.77 2.28
C ASN A 120 8.56 -5.80 1.98
N PHE A 121 8.17 -5.48 0.75
CA PHE A 121 6.76 -5.40 0.36
C PHE A 121 6.20 -6.75 -0.14
N PHE A 122 7.06 -7.73 -0.40
CA PHE A 122 6.66 -9.10 -0.72
C PHE A 122 6.61 -9.99 0.52
N GLU A 123 7.64 -9.89 1.37
CA GLU A 123 7.76 -10.63 2.62
C GLU A 123 7.80 -9.67 3.81
N ASN A 124 6.64 -9.13 4.19
CA ASN A 124 6.53 -8.11 5.25
C ASN A 124 7.19 -8.51 6.59
N CYS A 125 7.33 -9.81 6.88
CA CYS A 125 7.99 -10.32 8.08
C CYS A 125 9.52 -10.48 7.97
N ASN A 126 10.08 -10.47 6.76
CA ASN A 126 11.52 -10.56 6.53
C ASN A 126 12.19 -9.26 6.97
N LYS A 127 13.10 -9.35 7.95
CA LYS A 127 13.79 -8.20 8.56
C LYS A 127 15.19 -7.94 8.02
N ASN A 128 15.66 -8.75 7.07
CA ASN A 128 17.02 -8.65 6.56
C ASN A 128 17.17 -7.35 5.77
N LEU A 129 18.32 -6.70 5.92
CA LEU A 129 18.68 -5.57 5.06
C LEU A 129 18.88 -6.08 3.63
N ASN A 130 18.46 -5.27 2.67
CA ASN A 130 18.51 -5.62 1.27
C ASN A 130 18.98 -4.42 0.44
N PHE A 131 20.29 -4.35 0.22
CA PHE A 131 20.94 -3.31 -0.55
C PHE A 131 20.83 -3.61 -2.06
N LYS A 132 19.60 -3.67 -2.54
CA LYS A 132 19.28 -3.84 -3.96
C LYS A 132 18.30 -2.76 -4.38
N ARG A 133 18.54 -2.16 -5.55
CA ARG A 133 17.60 -1.22 -6.16
C ARG A 133 16.25 -1.92 -6.39
N ASN A 134 15.16 -1.18 -6.24
CA ASN A 134 13.82 -1.74 -6.46
C ASN A 134 13.63 -2.11 -7.94
N ASN A 135 13.04 -3.29 -8.17
CA ASN A 135 12.68 -3.83 -9.48
C ASN A 135 11.43 -4.75 -9.31
N PRO A 136 10.92 -5.40 -10.36
CA PRO A 136 9.75 -6.27 -10.24
C PRO A 136 9.88 -7.42 -9.23
N ASP A 137 11.11 -7.92 -9.00
CA ASP A 137 11.41 -9.06 -8.13
C ASP A 137 11.92 -8.65 -6.74
N ASN A 138 12.22 -7.36 -6.55
CA ASN A 138 12.75 -6.79 -5.32
C ASN A 138 12.08 -5.45 -5.05
N ASN A 139 11.25 -5.37 -4.00
CA ASN A 139 10.58 -4.14 -3.67
C ASN A 139 10.48 -3.93 -2.16
N GLY A 140 10.89 -2.75 -1.75
CA GLY A 140 10.84 -2.34 -0.36
C GLY A 140 11.38 -0.94 -0.16
N LEU A 141 11.55 -0.57 1.09
CA LEU A 141 12.11 0.71 1.49
C LEU A 141 12.94 0.59 2.75
N PHE A 142 13.85 1.53 2.90
CA PHE A 142 14.64 1.74 4.09
C PHE A 142 13.97 2.79 4.98
N ILE A 143 14.01 2.54 6.28
CA ILE A 143 13.68 3.48 7.34
C ILE A 143 15.01 3.96 7.91
N SER A 144 15.31 5.25 7.76
CA SER A 144 16.46 5.86 8.44
C SER A 144 16.07 6.19 9.88
N LYS A 145 16.67 5.49 10.83
CA LYS A 145 16.32 5.65 12.26
C LYS A 145 16.80 6.97 12.83
N ASN A 146 17.94 7.46 12.34
CA ASN A 146 18.58 8.67 12.86
C ASN A 146 18.05 9.95 12.18
N GLU A 147 17.55 9.84 10.96
CA GLU A 147 17.08 10.99 10.18
C GLU A 147 15.55 11.11 10.10
N PHE A 148 14.83 10.14 10.65
CA PHE A 148 13.37 10.14 10.78
C PHE A 148 12.62 10.32 9.46
N PHE A 149 13.05 9.59 8.42
CA PHE A 149 12.34 9.51 7.14
C PHE A 149 12.50 8.12 6.51
N ILE A 150 11.70 7.84 5.47
CA ILE A 150 11.79 6.63 4.64
C ILE A 150 12.33 6.92 3.24
N THR A 151 13.02 5.96 2.63
CA THR A 151 13.49 6.07 1.24
C THR A 151 13.53 4.71 0.57
N ASN A 152 13.36 4.67 -0.75
CA ASN A 152 13.82 3.49 -1.50
C ASN A 152 15.35 3.49 -1.53
N PHE A 153 15.92 2.36 -1.94
CA PHE A 153 17.35 2.26 -2.18
C PHE A 153 17.67 2.76 -3.59
N TYR A 154 18.25 3.96 -3.67
CA TYR A 154 18.61 4.62 -4.92
C TYR A 154 20.12 4.60 -5.13
N ALA A 155 20.57 4.50 -6.38
CA ALA A 155 21.91 4.94 -6.75
C ALA A 155 21.96 6.49 -6.79
N LEU A 156 23.15 7.07 -6.61
CA LEU A 156 23.32 8.52 -6.64
C LEU A 156 22.85 9.14 -7.97
N PRO A 157 23.18 8.60 -9.16
CA PRO A 157 22.68 9.15 -10.43
C PRO A 157 21.14 9.23 -10.55
N GLU A 158 20.43 8.39 -9.79
CA GLU A 158 18.96 8.33 -9.74
C GLU A 158 18.35 9.43 -8.85
N ILE A 159 19.16 10.20 -8.13
CA ILE A 159 18.72 11.31 -7.24
C ILE A 159 19.54 12.60 -7.38
N ILE A 160 20.69 12.58 -8.09
CA ILE A 160 21.49 13.78 -8.39
C ILE A 160 21.85 13.90 -9.86
N ASP A 161 21.95 15.15 -10.35
CA ASP A 161 22.36 15.44 -11.74
C ASP A 161 23.88 15.54 -11.88
N TYR A 162 24.58 14.45 -11.57
CA TYR A 162 26.05 14.45 -11.54
C TYR A 162 26.70 14.98 -12.83
N GLN A 163 26.08 14.79 -14.00
CA GLN A 163 26.62 15.27 -15.26
C GLN A 163 26.70 16.80 -15.33
N LYS A 164 25.70 17.48 -14.80
CA LYS A 164 25.61 18.95 -14.72
C LYS A 164 26.38 19.48 -13.50
N GLU A 165 26.29 18.77 -12.39
CA GLU A 165 26.70 19.27 -11.09
C GLU A 165 28.14 18.95 -10.71
N LEU A 166 28.66 17.86 -11.27
CA LEU A 166 30.00 17.31 -11.02
C LEU A 166 30.65 16.94 -12.37
N PRO A 167 30.84 17.91 -13.29
CA PRO A 167 31.22 17.62 -14.69
C PRO A 167 32.54 16.85 -14.84
N ASN A 168 33.44 16.92 -13.86
CA ASN A 168 34.68 16.14 -13.85
C ASN A 168 34.41 14.61 -13.82
N TYR A 169 33.27 14.17 -13.32
CA TYR A 169 32.91 12.75 -13.25
C TYR A 169 32.43 12.21 -14.60
N ASN A 170 32.08 13.08 -15.57
CA ASN A 170 31.70 12.64 -16.91
C ASN A 170 32.80 11.85 -17.62
N GLN A 171 34.07 12.13 -17.27
CA GLN A 171 35.25 11.45 -17.83
C GLN A 171 35.30 9.96 -17.47
N ILE A 172 34.74 9.55 -16.32
CA ILE A 172 34.71 8.15 -15.87
C ILE A 172 33.95 7.27 -16.87
N GLU A 173 32.90 7.84 -17.46
CA GLU A 173 32.02 7.10 -18.36
C GLU A 173 32.38 7.29 -19.84
N GLU A 174 33.52 7.89 -20.20
CA GLU A 174 33.92 8.06 -21.61
C GLU A 174 34.12 6.71 -22.32
N ASN A 175 34.69 5.74 -21.61
CA ASN A 175 34.96 4.41 -22.14
C ASN A 175 33.80 3.44 -21.85
N PRO A 176 33.53 2.47 -22.74
CA PRO A 176 32.62 1.36 -22.46
C PRO A 176 33.01 0.59 -21.21
N ILE A 177 32.02 0.09 -20.47
CA ILE A 177 32.22 -0.81 -19.34
C ILE A 177 31.94 -2.22 -19.84
N ARG A 178 32.88 -3.14 -19.63
CA ARG A 178 32.73 -4.55 -20.03
C ARG A 178 32.81 -5.46 -18.83
N VAL A 179 31.89 -6.42 -18.77
CA VAL A 179 31.86 -7.46 -17.74
C VAL A 179 31.84 -8.82 -18.40
N LYS A 180 32.24 -9.86 -17.67
CA LYS A 180 32.22 -11.23 -18.16
C LYS A 180 30.90 -11.88 -17.74
N ASP A 181 30.13 -12.36 -18.71
CA ASP A 181 28.97 -13.20 -18.46
C ASP A 181 29.44 -14.53 -17.85
N GLU A 182 28.94 -14.89 -16.67
CA GLU A 182 29.38 -16.11 -15.96
C GLU A 182 28.87 -17.40 -16.62
N VAL A 183 27.77 -17.33 -17.36
CA VAL A 183 27.12 -18.48 -18.01
C VAL A 183 27.76 -18.75 -19.37
N GLU A 184 27.87 -17.72 -20.20
CA GLU A 184 28.40 -17.82 -21.56
C GLU A 184 29.92 -17.62 -21.61
N GLY A 185 30.52 -17.04 -20.57
CA GLY A 185 31.96 -16.79 -20.49
C GLY A 185 32.47 -15.68 -21.42
N ILE A 186 31.58 -14.95 -22.07
CA ILE A 186 31.89 -13.88 -23.03
C ILE A 186 31.95 -12.50 -22.36
N GLU A 187 32.72 -11.58 -22.95
CA GLU A 187 32.66 -10.17 -22.55
C GLU A 187 31.46 -9.49 -23.18
N ILE A 188 30.68 -8.81 -22.35
CA ILE A 188 29.54 -8.00 -22.76
C ILE A 188 29.74 -6.56 -22.29
N GLU A 189 29.26 -5.62 -23.10
CA GLU A 189 29.22 -4.21 -22.72
C GLU A 189 27.95 -3.93 -21.92
N ILE A 190 28.09 -3.27 -20.77
CA ILE A 190 26.96 -2.88 -19.91
C ILE A 190 26.69 -1.39 -19.99
N SER A 191 25.42 -1.02 -19.78
CA SER A 191 24.98 0.35 -19.89
C SER A 191 25.62 1.26 -18.84
N ARG A 192 26.06 2.43 -19.29
CA ARG A 192 26.53 3.54 -18.45
C ARG A 192 25.35 4.40 -18.00
N TRP A 193 25.49 5.10 -16.88
CA TRP A 193 24.44 5.98 -16.37
C TRP A 193 24.09 7.08 -17.35
N LYS A 194 25.09 7.69 -18.00
CA LYS A 194 24.90 8.75 -19.00
C LYS A 194 24.07 8.31 -20.23
N GLU A 195 23.95 7.01 -20.47
CA GLU A 195 23.25 6.44 -21.63
C GLU A 195 21.75 6.21 -21.37
N ILE A 196 21.33 6.29 -20.10
CA ILE A 196 19.93 6.13 -19.71
C ILE A 196 19.15 7.38 -20.14
N LYS A 197 18.47 7.26 -21.28
CA LYS A 197 17.73 8.36 -21.93
C LYS A 197 16.72 9.06 -21.01
N ASP A 198 16.10 8.32 -20.10
CA ASP A 198 15.05 8.81 -19.20
C ASP A 198 15.54 9.06 -17.76
N LEU A 199 16.86 9.10 -17.52
CA LEU A 199 17.44 9.25 -16.18
C LEU A 199 16.97 10.53 -15.47
N ALA A 200 16.90 11.65 -16.19
CA ALA A 200 16.42 12.91 -15.63
C ALA A 200 14.96 12.80 -15.15
N SER A 201 14.07 12.21 -15.96
CA SER A 201 12.67 12.00 -15.59
C SER A 201 12.52 11.00 -14.44
N LYS A 202 13.35 9.93 -14.43
CA LYS A 202 13.40 8.97 -13.32
C LYS A 202 13.84 9.64 -12.02
N ARG A 203 14.83 10.53 -12.08
CA ARG A 203 15.32 11.32 -10.95
C ARG A 203 14.22 12.20 -10.37
N ASP A 204 13.54 12.97 -11.21
CA ASP A 204 12.41 13.81 -10.80
C ASP A 204 11.33 12.96 -10.11
N ARG A 205 10.99 11.80 -10.68
CA ARG A 205 10.03 10.87 -10.10
C ARG A 205 10.49 10.31 -8.75
N ASN A 206 11.73 9.87 -8.62
CA ASN A 206 12.28 9.29 -7.39
C ASN A 206 12.30 10.31 -6.25
N ILE A 207 12.74 11.53 -6.54
CA ILE A 207 12.71 12.65 -5.59
C ILE A 207 11.27 12.94 -5.16
N LYS A 208 10.34 13.04 -6.12
CA LYS A 208 8.94 13.33 -5.82
C LYS A 208 8.29 12.22 -5.00
N LEU A 209 8.52 10.95 -5.32
CA LEU A 209 8.05 9.81 -4.52
C LEU A 209 8.56 9.89 -3.09
N THR A 210 9.85 10.19 -2.89
CA THR A 210 10.44 10.34 -1.55
C THR A 210 9.74 11.46 -0.78
N ILE A 211 9.52 12.62 -1.40
CA ILE A 211 8.85 13.75 -0.76
C ILE A 211 7.41 13.42 -0.37
N GLU A 212 6.61 12.95 -1.33
CA GLU A 212 5.17 12.76 -1.11
C GLU A 212 4.88 11.62 -0.13
N ARG A 213 5.64 10.52 -0.18
CA ARG A 213 5.52 9.45 0.81
C ARG A 213 5.81 9.95 2.22
N ASN A 214 6.93 10.65 2.43
CA ASN A 214 7.31 11.14 3.76
C ASN A 214 6.31 12.18 4.30
N LYS A 215 5.85 13.10 3.46
CA LYS A 215 4.84 14.10 3.85
C LYS A 215 3.51 13.46 4.23
N TYR A 216 3.04 12.49 3.44
CA TYR A 216 1.82 11.77 3.76
C TYR A 216 1.94 11.02 5.10
N LEU A 217 3.00 10.22 5.26
CA LEU A 217 3.15 9.39 6.46
C LEU A 217 3.38 10.22 7.72
N PHE A 218 4.24 11.25 7.67
CA PHE A 218 4.77 11.89 8.88
C PHE A 218 4.31 13.31 9.10
N ASN A 219 3.71 13.99 8.12
CA ASN A 219 3.26 15.38 8.25
C ASN A 219 1.75 15.56 8.02
N ASP A 220 0.99 14.47 7.98
CA ASP A 220 -0.47 14.45 7.80
C ASP A 220 -0.91 15.27 6.58
N ASN A 221 -0.10 15.21 5.50
CA ASN A 221 -0.32 16.00 4.30
C ASN A 221 -1.30 15.29 3.35
N ASN A 222 -2.53 15.81 3.26
CA ASN A 222 -3.56 15.26 2.38
C ASN A 222 -3.31 15.50 0.89
N GLU A 223 -2.62 16.58 0.51
CA GLU A 223 -2.26 16.83 -0.90
C GLU A 223 -1.32 15.73 -1.41
N SER A 224 -0.39 15.27 -0.57
CA SER A 224 0.48 14.14 -0.83
C SER A 224 -0.30 12.85 -1.02
N LEU A 225 -1.33 12.58 -0.20
CA LEU A 225 -2.22 11.44 -0.41
C LEU A 225 -2.88 11.50 -1.79
N VAL A 226 -3.47 12.64 -2.17
CA VAL A 226 -4.13 12.84 -3.47
C VAL A 226 -3.14 12.67 -4.63
N TRP A 227 -1.89 13.10 -4.47
CA TRP A 227 -0.85 12.90 -5.47
C TRP A 227 -0.46 11.42 -5.59
N LEU A 228 -0.25 10.73 -4.46
CA LEU A 228 0.12 9.31 -4.41
C LEU A 228 -0.96 8.41 -5.00
N GLN A 229 -2.24 8.72 -4.80
CA GLN A 229 -3.37 7.98 -5.41
C GLN A 229 -3.29 7.88 -6.94
N LYS A 230 -2.59 8.82 -7.60
CA LYS A 230 -2.45 8.87 -9.05
C LYS A 230 -1.10 8.37 -9.55
N ASN A 231 -0.08 8.41 -8.70
CA ASN A 231 1.32 8.25 -9.12
C ASN A 231 2.04 7.07 -8.46
N ASP A 232 1.47 6.52 -7.38
CA ASP A 232 2.08 5.49 -6.55
C ASP A 232 1.03 4.62 -5.83
N THR A 233 0.05 4.15 -6.61
CA THR A 233 -1.05 3.31 -6.12
C THR A 233 -0.55 2.07 -5.39
N TYR A 234 0.50 1.42 -5.91
CA TYR A 234 1.06 0.21 -5.30
C TYR A 234 1.55 0.45 -3.87
N PHE A 235 2.20 1.58 -3.58
CA PHE A 235 2.63 1.93 -2.23
C PHE A 235 1.44 2.08 -1.28
N LEU A 236 0.40 2.84 -1.70
CA LEU A 236 -0.80 3.04 -0.89
C LEU A 236 -1.56 1.73 -0.65
N GLU A 237 -1.72 0.91 -1.68
CA GLU A 237 -2.34 -0.40 -1.57
C GLU A 237 -1.54 -1.32 -0.64
N SER A 238 -0.20 -1.25 -0.66
CA SER A 238 0.65 -2.03 0.22
C SER A 238 0.44 -1.69 1.70
N LEU A 239 0.28 -0.41 2.05
CA LEU A 239 -0.01 0.02 3.42
C LEU A 239 -1.25 -0.71 3.99
N VAL A 240 -2.30 -0.86 3.16
CA VAL A 240 -3.53 -1.54 3.58
C VAL A 240 -3.38 -3.06 3.47
N LYS A 241 -3.08 -3.58 2.28
CA LYS A 241 -3.17 -5.01 1.95
C LYS A 241 -2.04 -5.84 2.53
N ILE A 242 -0.84 -5.27 2.69
CA ILE A 242 0.34 -5.99 3.18
C ILE A 242 0.58 -5.70 4.66
N PHE A 243 0.38 -4.45 5.09
CA PHE A 243 0.68 -4.02 6.47
C PHE A 243 -0.56 -3.83 7.36
N GLY A 244 -1.78 -3.97 6.81
CA GLY A 244 -3.01 -3.90 7.59
C GLY A 244 -3.37 -2.51 8.12
N TYR A 245 -2.82 -1.44 7.52
CA TYR A 245 -3.09 -0.07 7.95
C TYR A 245 -4.45 0.43 7.45
N VAL A 246 -5.51 0.15 8.22
CA VAL A 246 -6.91 0.48 7.90
C VAL A 246 -7.45 1.71 8.64
N LYS A 247 -6.61 2.40 9.44
CA LYS A 247 -7.05 3.51 10.31
C LYS A 247 -7.39 4.79 9.54
N ASP A 248 -6.73 5.03 8.40
CA ASP A 248 -7.01 6.16 7.53
C ASP A 248 -8.21 5.81 6.62
N LYS A 249 -9.36 6.41 6.89
CA LYS A 249 -10.61 6.15 6.17
C LYS A 249 -10.51 6.50 4.68
N GLN A 250 -9.80 7.57 4.32
CA GLN A 250 -9.68 8.01 2.93
C GLN A 250 -8.77 7.06 2.15
N LEU A 251 -7.68 6.61 2.78
CA LEU A 251 -6.83 5.56 2.20
C LEU A 251 -7.59 4.25 2.04
N LEU A 252 -8.29 3.79 3.09
CA LEU A 252 -9.05 2.54 3.05
C LEU A 252 -10.11 2.58 1.97
N GLU A 253 -10.86 3.67 1.85
CA GLU A 253 -11.86 3.83 0.79
C GLU A 253 -11.25 3.84 -0.60
N PHE A 254 -10.10 4.50 -0.79
CA PHE A 254 -9.37 4.47 -2.06
C PHE A 254 -8.96 3.05 -2.44
N VAL A 255 -8.30 2.32 -1.54
CA VAL A 255 -7.84 0.94 -1.81
C VAL A 255 -9.03 0.01 -2.04
N PHE A 256 -10.08 0.14 -1.24
CA PHE A 256 -11.32 -0.63 -1.39
C PHE A 256 -11.95 -0.43 -2.76
N ASN A 257 -12.07 0.83 -3.22
CA ASN A 257 -12.68 1.14 -4.53
C ASN A 257 -11.84 0.68 -5.72
N ASN A 258 -10.52 0.54 -5.56
CA ASN A 258 -9.66 -0.05 -6.57
C ASN A 258 -9.84 -1.57 -6.68
N GLN A 259 -10.39 -2.23 -5.66
CA GLN A 259 -10.67 -3.65 -5.71
C GLN A 259 -12.05 -3.92 -6.31
N LYS A 260 -12.14 -4.98 -7.11
CA LYS A 260 -13.43 -5.52 -7.54
C LYS A 260 -14.04 -6.35 -6.41
N PHE A 261 -14.71 -5.70 -5.46
CA PHE A 261 -15.12 -6.38 -4.21
C PHE A 261 -16.16 -7.49 -4.39
N ILE A 262 -17.09 -7.35 -5.34
CA ILE A 262 -18.19 -8.31 -5.55
C ILE A 262 -18.06 -9.05 -6.90
N ASN A 263 -17.90 -8.30 -8.00
CA ASN A 263 -17.92 -8.88 -9.35
C ASN A 263 -16.51 -9.15 -9.87
N ASN A 264 -16.18 -10.41 -10.20
CA ASN A 264 -14.83 -10.84 -10.61
C ASN A 264 -13.78 -10.55 -9.52
N SER A 265 -14.14 -10.87 -8.27
CA SER A 265 -13.32 -10.60 -7.10
C SER A 265 -12.12 -11.52 -7.02
N ASN A 266 -10.97 -10.93 -6.72
CA ASN A 266 -9.85 -11.69 -6.19
C ASN A 266 -10.03 -11.84 -4.68
N LEU A 267 -10.40 -13.04 -4.23
CA LEU A 267 -10.73 -13.32 -2.83
C LEU A 267 -9.53 -13.17 -1.88
N GLU A 268 -8.31 -13.29 -2.38
CA GLU A 268 -7.09 -12.98 -1.61
C GLU A 268 -6.97 -11.48 -1.35
N ASP A 269 -7.25 -10.66 -2.36
CA ASP A 269 -7.28 -9.19 -2.20
C ASP A 269 -8.40 -8.79 -1.24
N ILE A 270 -9.57 -9.42 -1.31
CA ILE A 270 -10.67 -9.17 -0.35
C ILE A 270 -10.26 -9.57 1.06
N SER A 271 -9.56 -10.71 1.20
CA SER A 271 -9.05 -11.17 2.49
C SER A 271 -8.14 -10.13 3.12
N SER A 272 -7.22 -9.56 2.34
CA SER A 272 -6.29 -8.54 2.82
C SER A 272 -6.96 -7.24 3.31
N LEU A 273 -8.19 -6.95 2.85
CA LEU A 273 -8.99 -5.84 3.35
C LEU A 273 -9.72 -6.19 4.65
N LEU A 274 -10.06 -7.45 4.87
CA LEU A 274 -10.86 -7.90 6.01
C LEU A 274 -10.01 -8.36 7.19
N TRP A 275 -8.81 -8.88 6.95
CA TRP A 275 -7.90 -9.34 8.00
C TRP A 275 -6.47 -9.49 7.47
N HIS A 276 -5.51 -9.56 8.38
CA HIS A 276 -4.16 -10.01 8.07
C HIS A 276 -3.60 -10.87 9.21
N LYS A 277 -2.45 -11.51 8.94
CA LYS A 277 -1.64 -12.17 9.97
C LYS A 277 -0.46 -11.30 10.34
N THR A 278 -0.24 -11.15 11.64
CA THR A 278 1.00 -10.58 12.15
C THR A 278 2.14 -11.59 11.99
N CYS A 279 3.38 -11.11 12.11
CA CYS A 279 4.57 -11.96 11.96
C CYS A 279 4.74 -13.03 13.05
N ASP A 280 4.01 -12.94 14.16
CA ASP A 280 3.90 -13.99 15.18
C ASP A 280 2.71 -14.94 14.92
N GLY A 281 2.05 -14.83 13.77
CA GLY A 281 0.97 -15.72 13.33
C GLY A 281 -0.41 -15.42 13.90
N LYS A 282 -0.58 -14.32 14.67
CA LYS A 282 -1.88 -13.90 15.18
C LYS A 282 -2.72 -13.27 14.08
N LEU A 283 -4.01 -13.53 14.12
CA LEU A 283 -4.97 -12.91 13.21
C LEU A 283 -5.37 -11.53 13.74
N VAL A 284 -5.46 -10.56 12.83
CA VAL A 284 -5.99 -9.22 13.12
C VAL A 284 -7.13 -8.95 12.14
N PHE A 285 -8.33 -8.78 12.68
CA PHE A 285 -9.53 -8.48 11.91
C PHE A 285 -9.73 -6.98 11.72
N HIS A 286 -10.11 -6.57 10.51
CA HIS A 286 -10.30 -5.17 10.10
C HIS A 286 -11.79 -4.80 10.12
N LYS A 287 -12.30 -4.47 11.31
CA LYS A 287 -13.69 -4.01 11.48
C LYS A 287 -13.98 -2.75 10.66
N GLU A 288 -12.96 -1.91 10.43
CA GLU A 288 -13.03 -0.66 9.68
C GLU A 288 -13.53 -0.89 8.25
N THR A 289 -13.15 -2.01 7.64
CA THR A 289 -13.61 -2.39 6.29
C THR A 289 -15.09 -2.76 6.28
N LEU A 290 -15.56 -3.46 7.31
CA LEU A 290 -17.00 -3.77 7.44
C LEU A 290 -17.82 -2.52 7.76
N GLU A 291 -17.29 -1.61 8.57
CA GLU A 291 -17.89 -0.30 8.83
C GLU A 291 -18.00 0.53 7.53
N LEU A 292 -16.96 0.51 6.68
CA LEU A 292 -17.00 1.13 5.36
C LEU A 292 -18.13 0.54 4.50
N ILE A 293 -18.24 -0.80 4.44
CA ILE A 293 -19.31 -1.48 3.71
C ILE A 293 -20.69 -1.08 4.25
N ASN A 294 -20.86 -1.04 5.58
CA ASN A 294 -22.14 -0.72 6.21
C ASN A 294 -22.64 0.70 5.89
N ASN A 295 -21.72 1.61 5.54
CA ASN A 295 -22.05 2.98 5.14
C ASN A 295 -22.38 3.10 3.64
N LYS A 296 -22.22 2.03 2.83
CA LYS A 296 -22.55 2.06 1.40
C LYS A 296 -24.06 1.89 1.18
N PRO A 297 -24.65 2.58 0.18
CA PRO A 297 -26.08 2.48 -0.11
C PRO A 297 -26.51 1.06 -0.53
N ASN A 298 -25.63 0.32 -1.20
CA ASN A 298 -25.84 -1.06 -1.63
C ASN A 298 -25.22 -2.10 -0.67
N LYS A 299 -25.08 -1.79 0.64
CA LYS A 299 -24.48 -2.69 1.63
C LYS A 299 -25.03 -4.12 1.64
N LYS A 300 -26.32 -4.30 1.29
CA LYS A 300 -26.95 -5.62 1.19
C LYS A 300 -26.26 -6.53 0.18
N GLU A 301 -25.80 -5.99 -0.95
CA GLU A 301 -25.06 -6.75 -1.97
C GLU A 301 -23.72 -7.25 -1.42
N TYR A 302 -22.99 -6.38 -0.71
CA TYR A 302 -21.74 -6.75 -0.04
C TYR A 302 -21.95 -7.80 1.04
N PHE A 303 -22.97 -7.66 1.88
CA PHE A 303 -23.29 -8.65 2.92
C PHE A 303 -23.68 -9.99 2.31
N ASN A 304 -24.45 -9.99 1.22
CA ASN A 304 -24.77 -11.21 0.49
C ASN A 304 -23.51 -11.88 -0.11
N PHE A 305 -22.62 -11.10 -0.71
CA PHE A 305 -21.33 -11.61 -1.21
C PHE A 305 -20.50 -12.22 -0.09
N LEU A 306 -20.39 -11.51 1.04
CA LEU A 306 -19.64 -11.99 2.20
C LEU A 306 -20.20 -13.34 2.68
N ASN A 307 -21.51 -13.45 2.89
CA ASN A 307 -22.14 -14.68 3.36
C ASN A 307 -22.07 -15.85 2.38
N ASN A 308 -22.34 -15.61 1.10
CA ASN A 308 -22.54 -16.69 0.14
C ASN A 308 -21.23 -17.15 -0.52
N GLU A 309 -20.34 -16.21 -0.83
CA GLU A 309 -19.13 -16.49 -1.60
C GLU A 309 -17.89 -16.47 -0.70
N TYR A 310 -17.71 -15.40 0.06
CA TYR A 310 -16.47 -15.23 0.83
C TYR A 310 -16.36 -16.20 2.01
N LEU A 311 -17.43 -16.45 2.77
CA LEU A 311 -17.38 -17.44 3.87
C LEU A 311 -17.08 -18.85 3.35
N ARG A 312 -17.60 -19.22 2.18
CA ARG A 312 -17.28 -20.49 1.51
C ARG A 312 -15.79 -20.56 1.14
N PHE A 313 -15.22 -19.46 0.65
CA PHE A 313 -13.79 -19.38 0.38
C PHE A 313 -12.96 -19.56 1.65
N ILE A 314 -13.31 -18.89 2.75
CA ILE A 314 -12.62 -19.05 4.05
C ILE A 314 -12.63 -20.50 4.53
N ASP A 315 -13.74 -21.24 4.32
CA ASP A 315 -13.82 -22.66 4.65
C ASP A 315 -12.73 -23.49 3.93
N THR A 316 -12.40 -23.11 2.70
CA THR A 316 -11.40 -23.77 1.84
C THR A 316 -9.96 -23.30 2.05
N CYS A 317 -9.73 -22.12 2.63
CA CYS A 317 -8.38 -21.56 2.82
C CYS A 317 -7.46 -22.49 3.64
N GLU A 318 -6.16 -22.43 3.43
CA GLU A 318 -5.17 -23.12 4.27
C GLU A 318 -4.89 -22.33 5.56
N LEU A 319 -5.90 -22.33 6.46
CA LEU A 319 -5.85 -21.69 7.77
C LEU A 319 -6.17 -22.69 8.89
N PRO A 320 -5.58 -22.55 10.09
CA PRO A 320 -6.05 -23.24 11.28
C PRO A 320 -7.56 -23.03 11.48
N ILE A 321 -8.26 -24.08 11.90
CA ILE A 321 -9.72 -24.03 12.06
C ILE A 321 -10.17 -22.92 13.02
N SER A 322 -9.40 -22.66 14.08
CA SER A 322 -9.65 -21.58 15.04
C SER A 322 -9.59 -20.19 14.41
N GLN A 323 -8.70 -19.97 13.44
CA GLN A 323 -8.59 -18.70 12.70
C GLN A 323 -9.71 -18.54 11.68
N LYS A 324 -10.07 -19.61 10.96
CA LYS A 324 -11.24 -19.60 10.08
C LYS A 324 -12.50 -19.24 10.87
N ALA A 325 -12.69 -19.91 12.00
CA ALA A 325 -13.80 -19.68 12.91
C ALA A 325 -13.84 -18.23 13.40
N GLU A 326 -12.71 -17.64 13.77
CA GLU A 326 -12.64 -16.24 14.19
C GLU A 326 -13.10 -15.27 13.08
N ILE A 327 -12.60 -15.46 11.84
CA ILE A 327 -13.01 -14.64 10.68
C ILE A 327 -14.52 -14.78 10.43
N ILE A 328 -15.01 -16.02 10.36
CA ILE A 328 -16.42 -16.34 10.08
C ILE A 328 -17.32 -15.72 11.15
N ALA A 329 -16.97 -15.88 12.43
CA ALA A 329 -17.73 -15.34 13.55
C ALA A 329 -17.84 -13.82 13.50
N ASN A 330 -16.73 -13.13 13.23
CA ASN A 330 -16.72 -11.67 13.11
C ASN A 330 -17.62 -11.17 11.96
N ILE A 331 -17.55 -11.81 10.79
CA ILE A 331 -18.37 -11.43 9.62
C ILE A 331 -19.85 -11.69 9.89
N LEU A 332 -20.21 -12.90 10.32
CA LEU A 332 -21.60 -13.28 10.59
C LEU A 332 -22.23 -12.40 11.67
N ASN A 333 -21.50 -12.13 12.76
CA ASN A 333 -21.98 -11.27 13.83
C ASN A 333 -22.15 -9.82 13.37
N PHE A 334 -21.20 -9.29 12.60
CA PHE A 334 -21.31 -7.93 12.08
C PHE A 334 -22.53 -7.77 11.17
N ILE A 335 -22.77 -8.71 10.25
CA ILE A 335 -23.95 -8.69 9.37
C ILE A 335 -25.24 -8.75 10.20
N ALA A 336 -25.29 -9.60 11.22
CA ALA A 336 -26.47 -9.72 12.08
C ALA A 336 -26.79 -8.44 12.86
N LEU A 337 -25.77 -7.76 13.36
CA LEU A 337 -25.95 -6.51 14.10
C LEU A 337 -26.34 -5.31 13.21
N ASN A 338 -26.09 -5.38 11.90
CA ASN A 338 -26.20 -4.24 10.99
C ASN A 338 -27.25 -4.40 9.88
N THR A 339 -28.09 -5.44 9.96
CA THR A 339 -29.18 -5.71 9.03
C THR A 339 -30.53 -5.52 9.73
N ASN A 340 -31.34 -4.57 9.24
CA ASN A 340 -32.65 -4.27 9.84
C ASN A 340 -33.68 -5.39 9.59
N ASP A 341 -33.64 -6.00 8.41
CA ASP A 341 -34.46 -7.17 8.04
C ASP A 341 -33.64 -8.45 8.22
N TYR A 342 -33.14 -8.66 9.45
CA TYR A 342 -32.25 -9.77 9.75
C TYR A 342 -32.96 -11.10 9.56
N ASP A 343 -32.58 -11.83 8.51
CA ASP A 343 -32.94 -13.23 8.32
C ASP A 343 -31.83 -14.11 8.93
N SER A 344 -32.12 -14.64 10.13
CA SER A 344 -31.23 -15.52 10.90
C SER A 344 -30.85 -16.77 10.10
N PHE A 345 -31.82 -17.34 9.37
CA PHE A 345 -31.59 -18.48 8.50
C PHE A 345 -30.61 -18.11 7.40
N TYR A 346 -30.87 -17.03 6.65
CA TYR A 346 -30.04 -16.65 5.52
C TYR A 346 -28.61 -16.28 5.93
N ASN A 347 -28.43 -15.63 7.09
CA ASN A 347 -27.10 -15.24 7.57
C ASN A 347 -26.30 -16.42 8.13
N MET A 348 -26.77 -17.00 9.24
CA MET A 348 -26.01 -18.00 10.01
C MET A 348 -26.53 -19.42 9.81
N GLY A 349 -27.84 -19.60 9.64
CA GLY A 349 -28.47 -20.91 9.53
C GLY A 349 -28.00 -21.70 8.30
N PHE A 350 -27.98 -21.05 7.14
CA PHE A 350 -27.45 -21.60 5.90
C PHE A 350 -25.98 -22.01 6.03
N PHE A 351 -25.17 -21.15 6.65
CA PHE A 351 -23.76 -21.47 6.88
C PHE A 351 -23.61 -22.69 7.81
N ALA A 352 -24.37 -22.74 8.91
CA ALA A 352 -24.34 -23.85 9.85
C ALA A 352 -24.79 -25.18 9.22
N GLN A 353 -25.84 -25.15 8.40
CA GLN A 353 -26.36 -26.32 7.70
C GLN A 353 -25.31 -26.91 6.74
N ASN A 354 -24.61 -26.07 5.98
CA ASN A 354 -23.76 -26.51 4.88
C ASN A 354 -22.27 -26.69 5.27
N PHE A 355 -21.77 -25.93 6.24
CA PHE A 355 -20.33 -25.89 6.54
C PHE A 355 -19.97 -26.30 7.97
N ASP A 356 -20.90 -26.20 8.94
CA ASP A 356 -20.62 -26.59 10.33
C ASP A 356 -20.93 -28.08 10.58
N GLY A 357 -21.87 -28.68 9.85
CA GLY A 357 -22.30 -30.08 10.03
C GLY A 357 -23.70 -30.25 10.64
N GLY A 358 -24.52 -29.18 10.64
CA GLY A 358 -25.92 -29.20 11.06
C GLY A 358 -26.16 -29.42 12.57
N ARG A 359 -27.37 -29.89 12.93
CA ARG A 359 -27.80 -30.14 14.34
C ARG A 359 -27.22 -31.41 14.98
N LYS A 360 -26.83 -32.43 14.19
CA LYS A 360 -26.58 -33.80 14.72
C LYS A 360 -25.21 -34.02 15.34
N ILE A 361 -24.26 -33.12 15.13
CA ILE A 361 -22.90 -33.17 15.67
C ILE A 361 -22.52 -31.75 16.08
N GLN A 362 -21.76 -31.59 17.18
CA GLN A 362 -21.13 -30.30 17.48
C GLN A 362 -20.14 -30.03 16.34
N GLY A 363 -20.57 -29.17 15.42
CA GLY A 363 -19.89 -28.90 14.17
C GLY A 363 -18.50 -28.31 14.35
N LYS A 364 -17.68 -28.35 13.28
CA LYS A 364 -16.28 -27.93 13.37
C LYS A 364 -16.13 -26.47 13.79
N TYR A 365 -17.02 -25.58 13.36
CA TYR A 365 -17.03 -24.17 13.74
C TYR A 365 -17.72 -23.95 15.09
N SER A 366 -18.84 -24.63 15.36
CA SER A 366 -19.51 -24.56 16.66
C SER A 366 -18.57 -24.92 17.82
N LYS A 367 -17.69 -25.93 17.63
CA LYS A 367 -16.67 -26.30 18.62
C LYS A 367 -15.70 -25.16 18.90
N GLU A 368 -15.15 -24.56 17.84
CA GLU A 368 -14.23 -23.42 17.98
C GLU A 368 -14.92 -22.22 18.64
N PHE A 369 -16.15 -21.91 18.24
CA PHE A 369 -16.92 -20.82 18.84
C PHE A 369 -17.09 -21.05 20.35
N ILE A 370 -17.45 -22.25 20.78
CA ILE A 370 -17.61 -22.58 22.20
C ILE A 370 -16.26 -22.51 22.94
N ASN A 371 -15.20 -23.10 22.38
CA ASN A 371 -13.86 -23.12 22.97
C ASN A 371 -13.28 -21.70 23.18
N HIS A 372 -13.65 -20.78 22.30
CA HIS A 372 -13.21 -19.38 22.35
C HIS A 372 -14.25 -18.43 22.97
N ASN A 373 -15.23 -18.93 23.72
CA ASN A 373 -16.31 -18.15 24.33
C ASN A 373 -16.98 -17.19 23.33
N PHE A 374 -17.29 -17.71 22.15
CA PHE A 374 -17.88 -17.00 21.01
C PHE A 374 -17.09 -15.74 20.62
N TYR A 375 -15.76 -15.79 20.80
CA TYR A 375 -14.81 -14.69 20.61
C TYR A 375 -15.19 -13.40 21.37
N ASN A 376 -16.00 -13.52 22.43
CA ASN A 376 -16.59 -12.41 23.17
C ASN A 376 -17.39 -11.41 22.30
N LEU A 377 -17.93 -11.88 21.17
CA LEU A 377 -18.73 -11.07 20.25
C LEU A 377 -20.13 -10.84 20.82
N LYS A 378 -20.60 -9.59 20.74
CA LYS A 378 -21.90 -9.17 21.30
C LYS A 378 -23.04 -9.95 20.64
N ASP A 379 -23.90 -10.56 21.45
CA ASP A 379 -25.09 -11.31 21.04
C ASP A 379 -24.81 -12.53 20.12
N PHE A 380 -23.55 -12.82 19.78
CA PHE A 380 -23.20 -13.82 18.77
C PHE A 380 -23.62 -15.23 19.18
N LYS A 381 -23.43 -15.60 20.45
CA LYS A 381 -23.87 -16.90 20.98
C LYS A 381 -25.36 -17.13 20.70
N LYS A 382 -26.19 -16.17 21.10
CA LYS A 382 -27.64 -16.25 20.93
C LYS A 382 -28.00 -16.31 19.45
N GLN A 383 -27.46 -15.41 18.63
CA GLN A 383 -27.70 -15.37 17.19
C GLN A 383 -27.34 -16.70 16.51
N TRP A 384 -26.21 -17.30 16.87
CA TRP A 384 -25.75 -18.57 16.32
C TRP A 384 -26.64 -19.74 16.72
N GLU A 385 -27.00 -19.82 18.01
CA GLU A 385 -27.86 -20.88 18.53
C GLU A 385 -29.28 -20.79 17.92
N ASP A 386 -29.87 -19.59 17.86
CA ASP A 386 -31.18 -19.35 17.26
C ASP A 386 -31.18 -19.67 15.75
N ALA A 387 -30.16 -19.23 15.01
CA ALA A 387 -30.08 -19.48 13.57
C ALA A 387 -29.92 -20.97 13.21
N LYS A 388 -29.30 -21.78 14.09
CA LYS A 388 -29.26 -23.24 13.93
C LYS A 388 -30.61 -23.90 14.19
N VAL A 389 -31.52 -23.22 14.89
CA VAL A 389 -32.90 -23.66 15.05
C VAL A 389 -33.68 -23.38 13.78
N ASP A 390 -33.58 -22.16 13.24
CA ASP A 390 -34.30 -21.71 12.04
C ASP A 390 -33.79 -22.38 10.75
N GLY A 391 -32.46 -22.60 10.66
CA GLY A 391 -31.65 -23.29 9.62
C GLY A 391 -32.16 -24.64 9.09
N ASP A 392 -33.19 -25.19 9.72
CA ASP A 392 -33.63 -26.58 9.61
C ASP A 392 -34.94 -26.72 8.79
N GLY A 393 -35.54 -25.63 8.32
CA GLY A 393 -36.83 -25.69 7.61
C GLY A 393 -38.00 -26.22 8.45
N VAL A 394 -37.84 -26.29 9.78
CA VAL A 394 -38.90 -26.65 10.71
C VAL A 394 -39.52 -25.35 11.24
N ALA A 395 -40.63 -24.93 10.63
CA ALA A 395 -41.58 -24.07 11.33
C ALA A 395 -41.93 -24.75 12.67
N TYR A 396 -41.86 -24.01 13.78
CA TYR A 396 -42.30 -24.50 15.08
C TYR A 396 -43.65 -25.21 14.96
N PRO A 397 -43.77 -26.51 15.30
CA PRO A 397 -45.08 -27.10 15.50
C PRO A 397 -45.59 -26.58 16.85
N GLY A 398 -46.38 -25.51 16.81
CA GLY A 398 -47.14 -25.02 17.96
C GLY A 398 -46.75 -23.61 18.40
N ASN A 399 -47.39 -22.63 17.79
CA ASN A 399 -48.05 -21.53 18.49
C ASN A 399 -49.10 -20.95 17.54
N PHE A 400 -50.15 -21.75 17.33
CA PHE A 400 -51.47 -21.20 17.11
C PHE A 400 -52.11 -21.13 18.50
N GLU A 401 -52.19 -19.93 19.06
CA GLU A 401 -53.32 -19.56 19.91
C GLU A 401 -54.27 -18.70 19.09
#